data_AF-A0A5E4LCZ6-F1
#
_entry.id   AF-A0A5E4LCZ6-F1
#
_cell.length_a   1.000
_cell.length_b   1.000
_cell.length_c   1.000
_cell.angle_alpha   90.00
_cell.angle_beta   90.00
_cell.angle_gamma   90.00
#
_symmetry.space_group_name_H-M   'P 1'
#
loop_
_entity.id
_entity.type
_entity.pdbx_description
1 polymer ?
#
loop_
_entity_poly.entity_id
_entity_poly.type
_entity_poly.pdbx_seq_one_letter_code
_entity_poly.pdbx_strand_id
1 'polypeptide(L)'
;MDSIRNPAEAKALLATGKMTLIYVTAPPEVRFERMKQRKREGDPRSFEAFKTIDRLEIEGKDEHGQRLAEVFALATKKLVNDGDFKEIYDEVDELLAGMSSEFKHTRPSWDLYFMNIAKVVATRSNCVKRHVAAVIVKDKRIISTGYNGTPRGVKNCNEGGCPRCNSFADSGTKLDECVCSHGEENAIVQASYHGISIKDSTIYTTFSPCLMCTKMIINSGMKEVVFNSNYPMGEMPLRLLKEAGIIVRQVKLEEEK
;
A
#
# COMPACT_ATOMS: atom_id res chain seq x y z
N MET A 1 10.68 -14.18 -19.39
CA MET A 1 9.80 -15.36 -19.56
C MET A 1 9.06 -15.10 -20.86
N ASP A 2 9.44 -15.83 -21.91
CA ASP A 2 9.19 -15.35 -23.28
C ASP A 2 7.83 -15.83 -23.83
N SER A 3 7.21 -16.78 -23.14
CA SER A 3 5.85 -17.27 -23.41
C SER A 3 5.37 -18.15 -22.25
N ILE A 4 4.09 -18.08 -21.90
CA ILE A 4 3.43 -19.00 -20.96
C ILE A 4 2.83 -20.14 -21.75
N ARG A 5 3.20 -21.39 -21.44
CA ARG A 5 2.81 -22.57 -22.24
C ARG A 5 2.14 -23.68 -21.45
N ASN A 6 2.09 -23.56 -20.12
CA ASN A 6 1.43 -24.51 -19.24
C ASN A 6 0.25 -23.84 -18.50
N PRO A 7 -0.94 -24.46 -18.46
CA PRO A 7 -2.11 -23.90 -17.78
C PRO A 7 -1.93 -23.69 -16.27
N ALA A 8 -1.12 -24.53 -15.60
CA ALA A 8 -0.85 -24.38 -14.17
C ALA A 8 -0.08 -23.09 -13.88
N GLU A 9 0.89 -22.76 -14.74
CA GLU A 9 1.66 -21.52 -14.68
C GLU A 9 0.76 -20.29 -14.92
N ALA A 10 -0.06 -20.35 -15.97
CA ALA A 10 -1.03 -19.30 -16.27
C ALA A 10 -1.99 -19.05 -15.11
N LYS A 11 -2.55 -20.11 -14.51
CA LYS A 11 -3.46 -20.01 -13.35
C LYS A 11 -2.77 -19.43 -12.13
N ALA A 12 -1.55 -19.86 -11.82
CA ALA A 12 -0.79 -19.35 -10.67
C ALA A 12 -0.52 -17.84 -10.81
N LEU A 13 -0.19 -17.39 -12.01
CA LEU A 13 0.06 -15.98 -12.28
C LEU A 13 -1.23 -15.14 -12.27
N LEU A 14 -2.31 -15.63 -12.87
CA LEU A 14 -3.61 -14.95 -12.85
C LEU A 14 -4.18 -14.82 -11.43
N ALA A 15 -3.91 -15.78 -10.54
CA ALA A 15 -4.35 -15.74 -9.14
C ALA A 15 -3.78 -14.55 -8.34
N THR A 16 -2.73 -13.89 -8.82
CA THR A 16 -2.18 -12.67 -8.18
C THR A 16 -3.08 -11.45 -8.30
N GLY A 17 -4.04 -11.46 -9.24
CA GLY A 17 -4.87 -10.30 -9.56
C GLY A 17 -4.13 -9.12 -10.20
N LYS A 18 -2.83 -9.27 -10.50
CA LYS A 18 -1.94 -8.23 -11.05
C LYS A 18 -1.43 -8.57 -12.44
N MET A 19 -2.01 -9.58 -13.09
CA MET A 19 -1.55 -10.09 -14.37
C MET A 19 -2.69 -10.13 -15.39
N THR A 20 -2.39 -9.64 -16.59
CA THR A 20 -3.24 -9.81 -17.77
C THR A 20 -2.55 -10.75 -18.74
N LEU A 21 -3.25 -11.80 -19.17
CA LEU A 21 -2.75 -12.75 -20.15
C LEU A 21 -3.28 -12.38 -21.54
N ILE A 22 -2.36 -12.07 -22.46
CA ILE A 22 -2.67 -11.70 -23.85
C ILE A 22 -2.25 -12.86 -24.75
N TYR A 23 -3.19 -13.35 -25.54
CA TYR A 23 -2.91 -14.36 -26.55
C TYR A 23 -2.56 -13.72 -27.89
N VAL A 24 -1.32 -13.87 -28.33
CA VAL A 24 -0.86 -13.42 -29.65
C VAL A 24 -0.82 -14.60 -30.62
N THR A 25 -1.52 -14.49 -31.75
CA THR A 25 -1.63 -15.58 -32.74
C THR A 25 -1.48 -15.06 -34.16
N ALA A 26 -1.33 -15.95 -35.14
CA ALA A 26 -1.37 -15.63 -36.55
C ALA A 26 -1.80 -16.89 -37.35
N PRO A 27 -2.37 -16.73 -38.55
CA PRO A 27 -2.71 -17.86 -39.42
C PRO A 27 -1.53 -18.81 -39.62
N PRO A 28 -1.75 -20.13 -39.63
CA PRO A 28 -0.68 -21.13 -39.81
C PRO A 28 0.25 -20.86 -40.99
N GLU A 29 -0.31 -20.39 -42.10
CA GLU A 29 0.40 -20.05 -43.34
C GLU A 29 1.40 -18.91 -43.10
N VAL A 30 0.94 -17.84 -42.44
CA VAL A 30 1.75 -16.66 -42.12
C VAL A 30 2.89 -17.04 -41.15
N ARG A 31 2.60 -17.86 -40.14
CA ARG A 31 3.61 -18.35 -39.19
C ARG A 31 4.67 -19.20 -39.87
N PHE A 32 4.26 -20.09 -40.76
CA PHE A 32 5.17 -20.95 -41.51
C PHE A 32 6.09 -20.14 -42.43
N GLU A 33 5.57 -19.16 -43.16
CA GLU A 33 6.40 -18.29 -44.02
C GLU A 33 7.40 -17.44 -43.21
N ARG A 34 6.96 -16.86 -42.08
CA ARG A 34 7.85 -16.12 -41.16
C ARG A 34 8.93 -17.04 -40.57
N MET A 35 8.61 -18.31 -40.32
CA MET A 35 9.57 -19.29 -39.81
C MET A 35 10.62 -19.67 -40.87
N LYS A 36 10.23 -19.87 -42.14
CA LYS A 36 11.20 -20.07 -43.25
C LYS A 36 12.22 -18.94 -43.34
N GLN A 37 11.77 -17.69 -43.14
CA GLN A 37 12.64 -16.52 -43.19
C GLN A 37 13.66 -16.50 -42.04
N ARG A 38 13.33 -17.08 -40.88
CA ARG A 38 14.21 -17.13 -39.69
C ARG A 38 15.34 -18.15 -39.79
N LYS A 39 15.23 -19.16 -40.66
CA LYS A 39 16.26 -20.18 -40.96
C LYS A 39 16.90 -20.81 -39.71
N ARG A 40 16.11 -21.20 -38.69
CA ARG A 40 16.67 -21.87 -37.52
C ARG A 40 16.90 -23.34 -37.79
N GLU A 41 17.95 -23.87 -37.19
CA GLU A 41 18.26 -25.30 -37.21
C GLU A 41 17.19 -26.05 -36.40
N GLY A 42 16.44 -26.96 -37.05
CA GLY A 42 15.32 -27.69 -36.44
C GLY A 42 13.92 -27.26 -36.89
N ASP A 43 13.79 -26.17 -37.65
CA ASP A 43 12.49 -25.73 -38.17
C ASP A 43 11.94 -26.73 -39.22
N PRO A 44 10.63 -27.06 -39.19
CA PRO A 44 10.03 -27.96 -40.15
C PRO A 44 10.18 -27.44 -41.58
N ARG A 45 10.63 -28.32 -42.49
CA ARG A 45 10.94 -27.99 -43.89
C ARG A 45 9.71 -27.95 -44.80
N SER A 46 8.58 -28.49 -44.34
CA SER A 46 7.31 -28.53 -45.08
C SER A 46 6.15 -28.02 -44.23
N PHE A 47 5.12 -27.51 -44.90
CA PHE A 47 3.93 -27.00 -44.23
C PHE A 47 3.18 -28.09 -43.46
N GLU A 48 3.19 -29.33 -43.97
CA GLU A 48 2.58 -30.49 -43.30
C GLU A 48 3.33 -30.89 -42.02
N ALA A 49 4.66 -30.84 -42.04
CA ALA A 49 5.46 -31.06 -40.82
C ALA A 49 5.19 -29.95 -39.78
N PHE A 50 5.05 -28.70 -40.24
CA PHE A 50 4.66 -27.57 -39.38
C PHE A 50 3.28 -27.78 -38.74
N LYS A 51 2.23 -28.09 -39.52
CA LYS A 51 0.89 -28.35 -38.98
C LYS A 51 0.87 -29.48 -37.94
N THR A 52 1.69 -30.51 -38.16
CA THR A 52 1.77 -31.64 -37.23
C THR A 52 2.34 -31.19 -35.88
N ILE A 53 3.45 -30.44 -35.88
CA ILE A 53 4.06 -29.91 -34.66
C ILE A 53 3.12 -28.91 -33.98
N ASP A 54 2.54 -27.99 -34.76
CA ASP A 54 1.62 -26.96 -34.26
C ASP A 54 0.40 -27.58 -33.56
N ARG A 55 -0.18 -28.64 -34.14
CA ARG A 55 -1.29 -29.38 -33.52
C ARG A 55 -0.86 -30.04 -32.21
N LEU A 56 0.34 -30.64 -32.16
CA LEU A 56 0.84 -31.29 -30.95
C LEU A 56 1.07 -30.30 -29.80
N GLU A 57 1.51 -29.08 -30.10
CA GLU A 57 1.66 -28.02 -29.08
C GLU A 57 0.31 -27.46 -28.60
N ILE A 58 -0.69 -27.39 -29.50
CA ILE A 58 -2.06 -26.95 -29.17
C ILE A 58 -2.81 -27.99 -28.34
N GLU A 59 -2.77 -29.25 -28.76
CA GLU A 59 -3.55 -30.37 -28.21
C GLU A 59 -2.75 -31.25 -27.23
N GLY A 60 -1.61 -30.76 -26.72
CA GLY A 60 -0.77 -31.52 -25.81
C GLY A 60 -1.56 -32.13 -24.66
N LYS A 61 -1.33 -33.42 -24.38
CA LYS A 61 -2.05 -34.18 -23.34
C LYS A 61 -1.20 -34.45 -22.10
N ASP A 62 0.08 -34.10 -22.14
CA ASP A 62 0.99 -34.25 -21.02
C ASP A 62 0.73 -33.16 -19.97
N GLU A 63 0.58 -33.57 -18.71
CA GLU A 63 0.29 -32.69 -17.58
C GLU A 63 1.39 -31.64 -17.39
N HIS A 64 2.65 -32.04 -17.61
CA HIS A 64 3.84 -31.19 -17.51
C HIS A 64 4.28 -30.61 -18.85
N GLY A 65 3.62 -30.98 -19.95
CA GLY A 65 3.93 -30.55 -21.30
C GLY A 65 3.29 -29.20 -21.68
N GLN A 66 3.48 -28.81 -22.94
CA GLN A 66 2.85 -27.63 -23.54
C GLN A 66 1.38 -27.95 -23.86
N ARG A 67 0.46 -27.09 -23.40
CA ARG A 67 -0.98 -27.23 -23.61
C ARG A 67 -1.58 -25.89 -24.00
N LEU A 68 -1.24 -25.45 -25.20
CA LEU A 68 -1.48 -24.07 -25.61
C LEU A 68 -2.98 -23.74 -25.73
N ALA A 69 -3.84 -24.68 -26.15
CA ALA A 69 -5.29 -24.45 -26.21
C ALA A 69 -5.89 -24.09 -24.84
N GLU A 70 -5.47 -24.80 -23.78
CA GLU A 70 -5.91 -24.54 -22.42
C GLU A 70 -5.38 -23.19 -21.90
N VAL A 71 -4.14 -22.83 -22.24
CA VAL A 71 -3.58 -21.51 -21.89
C VAL A 71 -4.31 -20.38 -22.63
N PHE A 72 -4.66 -20.58 -23.90
CA PHE A 72 -5.38 -19.59 -24.69
C PHE A 72 -6.79 -19.33 -24.13
N ALA A 73 -7.45 -20.36 -23.63
CA ALA A 73 -8.75 -20.21 -22.97
C ALA A 73 -8.69 -19.36 -21.70
N LEU A 74 -7.50 -19.19 -21.09
CA LEU A 74 -7.27 -18.34 -19.93
C LEU A 74 -6.91 -16.89 -20.30
N ALA A 75 -6.63 -16.60 -21.58
CA ALA A 75 -6.26 -15.27 -22.02
C ALA A 75 -7.48 -14.34 -22.02
N THR A 76 -7.34 -13.16 -21.43
CA THR A 76 -8.41 -12.15 -21.36
C THR A 76 -8.47 -11.27 -22.58
N LYS A 77 -7.39 -11.21 -23.37
CA LYS A 77 -7.29 -10.47 -24.62
C LYS A 77 -6.63 -11.34 -25.69
N LYS A 78 -6.97 -11.07 -26.95
CA LYS A 78 -6.41 -11.75 -28.12
C LYS A 78 -5.94 -10.70 -29.13
N LEU A 79 -4.79 -10.95 -29.74
CA LEU A 79 -4.17 -10.12 -30.76
C LEU A 79 -3.74 -11.01 -31.93
N VAL A 80 -4.12 -10.63 -33.15
CA VAL A 80 -3.88 -11.45 -34.35
C VAL A 80 -2.83 -10.74 -35.21
N ASN A 81 -1.63 -11.32 -35.27
CA ASN A 81 -0.49 -10.84 -36.03
C ASN A 81 -0.51 -11.40 -37.46
N ASP A 82 -1.57 -11.12 -38.21
CA ASP A 82 -1.72 -11.46 -39.63
C ASP A 82 -1.39 -10.28 -40.57
N GLY A 83 -1.37 -9.06 -40.05
CA GLY A 83 -1.00 -7.84 -40.74
C GLY A 83 0.51 -7.54 -40.87
N ASP A 84 0.80 -6.32 -41.29
CA ASP A 84 2.16 -5.76 -41.32
C ASP A 84 2.63 -5.29 -39.92
N PHE A 85 3.89 -4.84 -39.84
CA PHE A 85 4.43 -4.38 -38.56
C PHE A 85 3.70 -3.15 -38.02
N LYS A 86 3.24 -2.24 -38.88
CA LYS A 86 2.56 -1.03 -38.42
C LYS A 86 1.21 -1.39 -37.78
N GLU A 87 0.44 -2.25 -38.44
CA GLU A 87 -0.87 -2.71 -37.95
C GLU A 87 -0.74 -3.39 -36.58
N ILE A 88 0.25 -4.26 -36.40
CA ILE A 88 0.43 -4.95 -35.12
C ILE A 88 0.90 -4.01 -34.00
N TYR A 89 1.71 -2.99 -34.32
CA TYR A 89 2.11 -1.99 -33.33
C TYR A 89 0.91 -1.12 -32.91
N ASP A 90 0.08 -0.69 -33.86
CA ASP A 90 -1.12 0.09 -33.57
C ASP A 90 -2.11 -0.73 -32.68
N GLU A 91 -2.32 -2.01 -32.97
CA GLU A 91 -3.15 -2.90 -32.13
C GLU A 91 -2.58 -3.10 -30.71
N VAL A 92 -1.26 -3.27 -30.59
CA VAL A 92 -0.58 -3.39 -29.29
C VAL A 92 -0.76 -2.09 -28.50
N ASP A 93 -0.59 -0.93 -29.14
CA ASP A 93 -0.72 0.37 -28.48
C ASP A 93 -2.15 0.62 -27.99
N GLU A 94 -3.17 0.31 -28.79
CA GLU A 94 -4.57 0.41 -28.36
C GLU A 94 -4.87 -0.52 -27.18
N LEU A 95 -4.38 -1.76 -27.24
CA LEU A 95 -4.56 -2.74 -26.18
C LEU A 95 -3.89 -2.30 -24.87
N LEU A 96 -2.64 -1.82 -24.95
CA LEU A 96 -1.91 -1.30 -23.80
C LEU A 96 -2.55 -0.02 -23.25
N ALA A 97 -3.04 0.87 -24.11
CA ALA A 97 -3.75 2.07 -23.69
C ALA A 97 -5.03 1.72 -22.92
N GLY A 98 -5.82 0.77 -23.42
CA GLY A 98 -6.99 0.24 -22.71
C GLY A 98 -6.63 -0.33 -21.35
N MET A 99 -5.60 -1.17 -21.28
CA MET A 99 -5.12 -1.76 -20.02
C MET A 99 -4.57 -0.71 -19.05
N SER A 100 -3.89 0.34 -19.52
CA SER A 100 -3.32 1.38 -18.67
C SER A 100 -4.40 2.08 -17.82
N SER A 101 -5.65 2.13 -18.31
CA SER A 101 -6.78 2.67 -17.57
C SER A 101 -7.19 1.79 -16.39
N GLU A 102 -7.04 0.46 -16.51
CA GLU A 102 -7.31 -0.54 -15.48
C GLU A 102 -6.19 -0.58 -14.42
N PHE A 103 -4.95 -0.29 -14.80
CA PHE A 103 -3.77 -0.27 -13.93
C PHE A 103 -3.44 1.10 -13.31
N LYS A 104 -4.38 2.06 -13.30
CA LYS A 104 -4.13 3.37 -12.68
C LYS A 104 -3.79 3.21 -11.21
N HIS A 105 -2.51 3.35 -10.88
CA HIS A 105 -2.03 3.41 -9.50
C HIS A 105 -2.78 4.52 -8.76
N THR A 106 -3.55 4.14 -7.75
CA THR A 106 -4.33 5.08 -6.96
C THR A 106 -3.38 5.83 -6.03
N ARG A 107 -3.17 7.11 -6.31
CA ARG A 107 -2.40 7.98 -5.43
C ARG A 107 -3.15 8.12 -4.09
N PRO A 108 -2.52 7.83 -2.94
CA PRO A 108 -3.19 7.97 -1.66
C PRO A 108 -3.57 9.44 -1.41
N SER A 109 -4.69 9.64 -0.72
CA SER A 109 -5.06 10.96 -0.21
C SER A 109 -4.02 11.44 0.82
N TRP A 110 -3.97 12.75 1.07
CA TRP A 110 -3.07 13.31 2.09
C TRP A 110 -3.31 12.72 3.47
N ASP A 111 -4.58 12.53 3.84
CA ASP A 111 -4.92 11.95 5.13
C ASP A 111 -4.45 10.50 5.26
N LEU A 112 -4.64 9.69 4.21
CA LEU A 112 -4.17 8.32 4.17
C LEU A 112 -2.64 8.27 4.29
N TYR A 113 -1.94 9.13 3.53
CA TYR A 113 -0.48 9.23 3.56
C TYR A 113 0.05 9.60 4.95
N PHE A 114 -0.44 10.68 5.57
CA PHE A 114 0.06 11.13 6.87
C PHE A 114 -0.34 10.20 8.01
N MET A 115 -1.53 9.60 7.96
CA MET A 115 -1.96 8.64 8.98
C MET A 115 -1.19 7.31 8.89
N ASN A 116 -0.86 6.84 7.68
CA ASN A 116 0.03 5.69 7.49
C ASN A 116 1.43 5.98 8.05
N ILE A 117 1.96 7.18 7.84
CA ILE A 117 3.23 7.58 8.46
C ILE A 117 3.10 7.61 9.99
N ALA A 118 2.00 8.11 10.55
CA ALA A 118 1.78 8.08 12.00
C ALA A 118 1.77 6.63 12.54
N LYS A 119 1.17 5.67 11.81
CA LYS A 119 1.27 4.24 12.16
C LYS A 119 2.71 3.73 12.13
N VAL A 120 3.50 4.10 11.12
CA VAL A 120 4.93 3.73 11.05
C VAL A 120 5.70 4.34 12.23
N VAL A 121 5.45 5.61 12.58
CA VAL A 121 6.08 6.26 13.74
C VAL A 121 5.69 5.54 15.05
N ALA A 122 4.46 5.06 15.18
CA ALA A 122 4.00 4.31 16.36
C ALA A 122 4.78 3.00 16.58
N THR A 123 5.36 2.40 15.53
CA THR A 123 6.19 1.18 15.66
C THR A 123 7.45 1.40 16.51
N ARG A 124 7.87 2.66 16.69
CA ARG A 124 8.99 3.03 17.57
C ARG A 124 8.60 3.22 19.04
N SER A 125 7.31 3.18 19.37
CA SER A 125 6.84 3.29 20.75
C SER A 125 7.42 2.17 21.61
N ASN A 126 7.91 2.56 22.79
CA ASN A 126 8.42 1.62 23.79
C ASN A 126 7.38 1.31 24.89
N CYS A 127 6.16 1.84 24.78
CA CYS A 127 5.11 1.66 25.77
C CYS A 127 4.48 0.26 25.67
N VAL A 128 4.45 -0.49 26.77
CA VAL A 128 3.92 -1.87 26.80
C VAL A 128 2.39 -1.96 26.76
N LYS A 129 1.66 -0.85 26.96
CA LYS A 129 0.19 -0.85 26.97
C LYS A 129 -0.41 -0.57 25.59
N ARG A 130 0.13 0.41 24.85
CA ARG A 130 -0.39 0.82 23.54
C ARG A 130 0.64 1.62 22.76
N HIS A 131 0.69 1.41 21.45
CA HIS A 131 1.53 2.16 20.52
C HIS A 131 0.74 3.34 19.94
N VAL A 132 1.05 4.55 20.39
CA VAL A 132 0.41 5.80 19.99
C VAL A 132 1.46 6.73 19.39
N ALA A 133 1.13 7.40 18.29
CA ALA A 133 2.01 8.39 17.69
C ALA A 133 1.23 9.52 17.05
N ALA A 134 1.94 10.62 16.85
CA ALA A 134 1.46 11.80 16.17
C ALA A 134 2.48 12.33 15.15
N VAL A 135 1.96 12.95 14.11
CA VAL A 135 2.69 13.63 13.05
C VAL A 135 2.10 15.03 12.89
N ILE A 136 2.93 16.05 13.00
CA ILE A 136 2.53 17.45 12.80
C ILE A 136 2.88 17.84 11.37
N VAL A 137 1.89 18.37 10.66
CA VAL A 137 1.96 18.70 9.23
C VAL A 137 1.64 20.17 9.02
N LYS A 138 2.47 20.84 8.23
CA LYS A 138 2.24 22.21 7.76
C LYS A 138 2.55 22.28 6.27
N ASP A 139 1.64 22.88 5.48
CA ASP A 139 1.78 22.99 4.03
C ASP A 139 2.09 21.65 3.33
N LYS A 140 1.42 20.58 3.78
CA LYS A 140 1.62 19.19 3.32
C LYS A 140 3.06 18.66 3.53
N ARG A 141 3.80 19.24 4.47
CA ARG A 141 5.12 18.78 4.89
C ARG A 141 5.07 18.38 6.35
N ILE A 142 5.72 17.26 6.67
CA ILE A 142 5.91 16.84 8.06
C ILE A 142 6.96 17.76 8.69
N ILE A 143 6.61 18.38 9.80
CA ILE A 143 7.49 19.29 10.53
C ILE A 143 7.90 18.75 11.90
N SER A 144 7.17 17.77 12.43
CA SER A 144 7.55 17.05 13.65
C SER A 144 6.81 15.72 13.74
N THR A 145 7.39 14.77 14.47
CA THR A 145 6.79 13.48 14.80
C THR A 145 7.04 13.13 16.26
N GLY A 146 6.18 12.29 16.82
CA GLY A 146 6.35 11.79 18.18
C GLY A 146 5.60 10.47 18.36
N TYR A 147 6.18 9.57 19.15
CA TYR A 147 5.53 8.35 19.61
C TYR A 147 5.53 8.34 21.13
N ASN A 148 4.62 7.58 21.74
CA ASN A 148 4.54 7.51 23.19
C ASN A 148 5.65 6.64 23.79
N GLY A 149 6.18 7.05 24.94
CA GLY A 149 7.26 6.32 25.61
C GLY A 149 7.80 7.08 26.82
N THR A 150 8.70 6.46 27.58
CA THR A 150 9.38 7.13 28.68
C THR A 150 10.24 8.30 28.18
N PRO A 151 10.50 9.31 29.04
CA PRO A 151 11.28 10.49 28.64
C PRO A 151 12.70 10.16 28.19
N ARG A 152 13.30 11.06 27.39
CA ARG A 152 14.69 10.93 26.92
C ARG A 152 15.65 10.75 28.10
N GLY A 153 16.52 9.75 28.02
CA GLY A 153 17.51 9.45 29.05
C GLY A 153 16.98 8.63 30.23
N VAL A 154 15.69 8.25 30.21
CA VAL A 154 15.08 7.33 31.18
C VAL A 154 14.97 5.95 30.57
N LYS A 155 15.04 4.91 31.41
CA LYS A 155 14.85 3.51 31.01
C LYS A 155 13.55 3.35 30.19
N ASN A 156 13.57 2.55 29.13
CA ASN A 156 12.40 2.41 28.27
C ASN A 156 11.23 1.74 29.03
N CYS A 157 9.98 2.04 28.65
CA CYS A 157 8.82 1.42 29.31
C CYS A 157 8.82 -0.11 29.15
N ASN A 158 9.19 -0.64 27.99
CA ASN A 158 9.35 -2.08 27.72
C ASN A 158 10.55 -2.72 28.43
N GLU A 159 11.39 -1.93 29.09
CA GLU A 159 12.48 -2.39 29.96
C GLU A 159 12.11 -2.22 31.44
N GLY A 160 10.86 -1.89 31.77
CA GLY A 160 10.42 -1.64 33.15
C GLY A 160 10.54 -0.19 33.62
N GLY A 161 10.81 0.77 32.74
CA GLY A 161 11.01 2.18 33.09
C GLY A 161 9.74 2.93 33.55
N CYS A 162 8.55 2.33 33.35
CA CYS A 162 7.29 2.89 33.83
C CYS A 162 6.60 1.90 34.78
N PRO A 163 6.62 2.14 36.11
CA PRO A 163 6.03 1.23 37.09
C PRO A 163 4.54 0.97 36.85
N ARG A 164 3.77 2.02 36.53
CA ARG A 164 2.34 1.90 36.24
C ARG A 164 2.09 1.03 35.01
N CYS A 165 2.79 1.26 33.90
CA CYS A 165 2.61 0.45 32.69
C CYS A 165 3.09 -1.00 32.87
N ASN A 166 4.07 -1.26 33.73
CA ASN A 166 4.56 -2.60 34.03
C ASN A 166 3.80 -3.27 35.19
N SER A 167 2.78 -2.61 35.73
CA SER A 167 1.86 -3.21 36.69
C SER A 167 0.69 -3.93 35.99
N PHE A 168 0.00 -4.79 36.73
CA PHE A 168 -1.24 -5.44 36.31
C PHE A 168 -2.46 -4.48 36.30
N ALA A 169 -2.25 -3.17 36.41
CA ALA A 169 -3.33 -2.20 36.27
C ALA A 169 -3.95 -2.22 34.87
N ASP A 170 -5.27 -2.07 34.82
CA ASP A 170 -6.02 -1.98 33.57
C ASP A 170 -5.62 -0.76 32.74
N SER A 171 -5.65 -0.93 31.42
CA SER A 171 -5.42 0.18 30.49
C SER A 171 -6.44 1.29 30.74
N GLY A 172 -5.95 2.53 30.88
CA GLY A 172 -6.80 3.70 31.12
C GLY A 172 -6.99 4.08 32.60
N THR A 173 -6.48 3.30 33.54
CA THR A 173 -6.53 3.61 34.98
C THR A 173 -5.21 4.23 35.48
N LYS A 174 -5.25 5.01 36.57
CA LYS A 174 -4.06 5.62 37.22
C LYS A 174 -3.13 6.34 36.24
N LEU A 175 -3.73 7.18 35.38
CA LEU A 175 -3.01 7.85 34.30
C LEU A 175 -2.03 8.91 34.82
N ASP A 176 -2.30 9.46 36.00
CA ASP A 176 -1.46 10.36 36.77
C ASP A 176 -0.14 9.71 37.25
N GLU A 177 -0.13 8.39 37.47
CA GLU A 177 1.08 7.62 37.80
C GLU A 177 1.91 7.24 36.55
N CYS A 178 1.43 7.54 35.34
CA CYS A 178 2.11 7.18 34.10
C CYS A 178 3.24 8.16 33.79
N VAL A 179 4.48 7.68 33.73
CA VAL A 179 5.65 8.50 33.35
C VAL A 179 5.87 8.60 31.84
N CYS A 180 5.14 7.82 31.03
CA CYS A 180 5.29 7.84 29.58
C CYS A 180 4.67 9.11 28.99
N SER A 181 5.46 9.89 28.26
CA SER A 181 4.97 11.00 27.44
C SER A 181 4.17 10.46 26.26
N HIS A 182 3.17 11.22 25.84
CA HIS A 182 2.27 10.84 24.75
C HIS A 182 2.88 11.12 23.37
N GLY A 183 2.31 10.52 22.32
CA GLY A 183 2.79 10.75 20.94
C GLY A 183 2.64 12.22 20.51
N GLU A 184 1.49 12.82 20.83
CA GLU A 184 1.17 14.22 20.57
C GLU A 184 2.08 15.17 21.37
N GLU A 185 2.29 14.84 22.65
CA GLU A 185 3.19 15.59 23.54
C GLU A 185 4.62 15.59 22.99
N ASN A 186 5.15 14.41 22.65
CA ASN A 186 6.48 14.28 22.09
C ASN A 186 6.60 15.03 20.74
N ALA A 187 5.59 14.97 19.88
CA ALA A 187 5.62 15.73 18.62
C ALA A 187 5.69 17.25 18.86
N ILE A 188 4.94 17.76 19.83
CA ILE A 188 4.95 19.20 20.20
C ILE A 188 6.28 19.60 20.85
N VAL A 189 6.79 18.76 21.77
CA VAL A 189 8.06 19.00 22.48
C VAL A 189 9.24 18.98 21.50
N GLN A 190 9.28 18.03 20.57
CA GLN A 190 10.34 17.96 19.55
C GLN A 190 10.33 19.19 18.63
N ALA A 191 9.15 19.64 18.22
CA ALA A 191 9.05 20.88 17.43
C ALA A 191 9.60 22.08 18.22
N SER A 192 9.24 22.18 19.50
CA SER A 192 9.69 23.26 20.38
C SER A 192 11.21 23.20 20.62
N TYR A 193 11.75 22.01 20.86
CA TYR A 193 13.19 21.77 21.04
C TYR A 193 14.01 22.23 19.83
N HIS A 194 13.47 22.05 18.62
CA HIS A 194 14.11 22.47 17.38
C HIS A 194 13.72 23.88 16.89
N GLY A 195 12.93 24.64 17.67
CA GLY A 195 12.50 25.98 17.28
C GLY A 195 11.56 26.02 16.08
N ILE A 196 10.81 24.94 15.83
CA ILE A 196 9.90 24.80 14.69
C ILE A 196 8.51 25.30 15.09
N SER A 197 8.02 26.33 14.39
CA SER A 197 6.67 26.85 14.62
C SER A 197 5.60 25.88 14.13
N ILE A 198 4.78 25.40 15.05
CA ILE A 198 3.61 24.52 14.81
C ILE A 198 2.27 25.27 14.77
N LYS A 199 2.28 26.61 14.87
CA LYS A 199 1.09 27.43 14.65
C LYS A 199 0.51 27.20 13.24
N ASP A 200 -0.82 27.13 13.18
CA ASP A 200 -1.65 26.92 11.97
C ASP A 200 -1.42 25.55 11.28
N SER A 201 -0.81 24.61 12.00
CA SER A 201 -0.55 23.24 11.54
C SER A 201 -1.73 22.29 11.80
N THR A 202 -1.69 21.12 11.17
CA THR A 202 -2.59 19.99 11.41
C THR A 202 -1.82 18.88 12.11
N ILE A 203 -2.39 18.27 13.16
CA ILE A 203 -1.83 17.08 13.81
C ILE A 203 -2.60 15.83 13.43
N TYR A 204 -1.89 14.81 12.95
CA TYR A 204 -2.40 13.47 12.69
C TYR A 204 -1.99 12.58 13.84
N THR A 205 -2.94 11.95 14.54
CA THR A 205 -2.66 11.05 15.68
C THR A 205 -3.34 9.69 15.51
N THR A 206 -2.68 8.61 15.92
CA THR A 206 -3.26 7.26 15.77
C THR A 206 -4.48 7.04 16.66
N PHE A 207 -4.61 7.79 17.75
CA PHE A 207 -5.77 7.76 18.65
C PHE A 207 -6.26 9.17 18.95
N SER A 208 -7.54 9.34 19.26
CA SER A 208 -8.07 10.64 19.69
C SER A 208 -7.28 11.17 20.91
N PRO A 209 -6.92 12.45 20.94
CA PRO A 209 -6.03 12.98 21.97
C PRO A 209 -6.69 12.95 23.35
N CYS A 210 -5.89 12.70 24.39
CA CYS A 210 -6.36 12.85 25.77
C CYS A 210 -6.60 14.33 26.11
N LEU A 211 -7.17 14.60 27.30
CA LEU A 211 -7.42 15.97 27.76
C LEU A 211 -6.14 16.82 27.86
N MET A 212 -5.02 16.24 28.29
CA MET A 212 -3.74 16.96 28.37
C MET A 212 -3.25 17.36 26.98
N CYS A 213 -3.12 16.40 26.06
CA CYS A 213 -2.69 16.67 24.69
C CYS A 213 -3.63 17.64 23.97
N THR A 214 -4.94 17.54 24.21
CA THR A 214 -5.94 18.48 23.69
C THR A 214 -5.63 19.93 24.10
N LYS A 215 -5.36 20.18 25.39
CA LYS A 215 -4.98 21.52 25.86
C LYS A 215 -3.69 22.01 25.20
N MET A 216 -2.71 21.14 25.02
CA MET A 216 -1.46 21.48 24.33
C MET A 216 -1.68 21.82 22.85
N ILE A 217 -2.51 21.04 22.15
CA ILE A 217 -2.89 21.28 20.75
C ILE A 217 -3.55 22.65 20.60
N ILE A 218 -4.50 22.98 21.49
CA ILE A 218 -5.18 24.29 21.49
C ILE A 218 -4.17 25.42 21.71
N ASN A 219 -3.39 25.33 22.79
CA ASN A 219 -2.46 26.41 23.17
C ASN A 219 -1.26 26.55 22.23
N SER A 220 -0.94 25.52 21.44
CA SER A 220 0.10 25.60 20.39
C SER A 220 -0.40 26.24 19.09
N GLY A 221 -1.68 26.60 19.01
CA GLY A 221 -2.27 27.31 17.88
C GLY A 221 -2.44 26.44 16.63
N MET A 222 -2.62 25.13 16.80
CA MET A 222 -2.96 24.24 15.69
C MET A 222 -4.41 24.48 15.25
N LYS A 223 -4.70 24.26 13.96
CA LYS A 223 -6.03 24.49 13.38
C LYS A 223 -6.85 23.22 13.21
N GLU A 224 -6.22 22.06 13.22
CA GLU A 224 -6.88 20.79 12.90
C GLU A 224 -6.26 19.59 13.60
N VAL A 225 -7.11 18.68 14.05
CA VAL A 225 -6.77 17.35 14.58
C VAL A 225 -7.43 16.29 13.72
N VAL A 226 -6.62 15.38 13.19
CA VAL A 226 -7.07 14.21 12.45
C VAL A 226 -6.67 12.96 13.22
N PHE A 227 -7.61 12.10 13.56
CA PHE A 227 -7.31 10.89 14.33
C PHE A 227 -7.86 9.61 13.69
N ASN A 228 -7.22 8.47 13.95
CA ASN A 228 -7.65 7.19 13.38
C ASN A 228 -8.69 6.47 14.24
N SER A 229 -8.37 6.25 15.51
CA SER A 229 -9.20 5.46 16.44
C SER A 229 -9.62 6.27 17.65
N ASN A 230 -10.79 5.97 18.21
CA ASN A 230 -11.23 6.61 19.46
C ASN A 230 -10.43 6.06 20.64
N TYR A 231 -10.04 6.95 21.53
CA TYR A 231 -9.49 6.60 22.84
C TYR A 231 -10.61 6.78 23.89
N PRO A 232 -10.83 5.80 24.79
CA PRO A 232 -11.97 5.82 25.72
C PRO A 232 -11.73 6.80 26.89
N MET A 233 -11.88 8.11 26.66
CA MET A 233 -11.66 9.17 27.66
C MET A 233 -12.85 10.15 27.77
N GLY A 234 -14.02 9.75 27.28
CA GLY A 234 -15.23 10.58 27.25
C GLY A 234 -15.21 11.68 26.17
N GLU A 235 -16.25 12.50 26.12
CA GLU A 235 -16.45 13.49 25.04
C GLU A 235 -15.73 14.83 25.27
N MET A 236 -15.26 15.09 26.50
CA MET A 236 -14.70 16.39 26.89
C MET A 236 -13.52 16.86 26.02
N PRO A 237 -12.52 16.02 25.68
CA PRO A 237 -11.40 16.46 24.84
C PRO A 237 -11.86 16.93 23.45
N LEU A 238 -12.75 16.16 22.79
CA LEU A 238 -13.27 16.53 21.47
C LEU A 238 -14.16 17.77 21.53
N ARG A 239 -14.92 17.95 22.62
CA ARG A 239 -15.71 19.16 22.84
C ARG A 239 -14.82 20.40 22.97
N LEU A 240 -13.73 20.34 23.73
CA LEU A 240 -12.79 21.46 23.88
C LEU A 240 -12.16 21.87 22.55
N LEU A 241 -11.76 20.90 21.72
CA LEU A 241 -11.22 21.20 20.39
C LEU A 241 -12.22 21.99 19.56
N LYS A 242 -13.50 21.56 19.54
CA LYS A 242 -14.56 22.26 18.82
C LYS A 242 -14.82 23.65 19.38
N GLU A 243 -14.86 23.81 20.70
CA GLU A 243 -15.05 25.10 21.37
C GLU A 243 -13.93 26.08 21.06
N ALA A 244 -12.69 25.60 20.94
CA ALA A 244 -11.53 26.38 20.52
C ALA A 244 -11.49 26.66 18.99
N GLY A 245 -12.48 26.22 18.22
CA GLY A 245 -12.52 26.40 16.77
C GLY A 245 -11.59 25.50 15.97
N ILE A 246 -11.08 24.41 16.58
CA ILE A 246 -10.22 23.44 15.91
C ILE A 246 -11.06 22.46 15.11
N ILE A 247 -10.68 22.23 13.86
CA ILE A 247 -11.30 21.23 12.99
C ILE A 247 -10.94 19.84 13.50
N VAL A 248 -11.94 18.98 13.70
CA VAL A 248 -11.73 17.61 14.20
C VAL A 248 -12.27 16.63 13.18
N ARG A 249 -11.42 15.73 12.68
CA ARG A 249 -11.80 14.67 11.73
C ARG A 249 -11.31 13.30 12.18
N GLN A 250 -12.14 12.29 11.94
CA GLN A 250 -11.75 10.91 12.08
C GLN A 250 -11.48 10.30 10.70
N VAL A 251 -10.33 9.64 10.53
CA VAL A 251 -9.95 8.94 9.29
C VAL A 251 -9.72 7.47 9.62
N LYS A 252 -10.65 6.63 9.18
CA LYS A 252 -10.48 5.17 9.26
C LYS A 252 -9.54 4.75 8.15
N LEU A 253 -8.45 4.11 8.52
CA LEU A 253 -7.60 3.41 7.57
C LEU A 253 -8.28 2.08 7.25
N GLU A 254 -8.53 1.82 5.97
CA GLU A 254 -8.90 0.48 5.52
C GLU A 254 -7.73 -0.46 5.87
N GLU A 255 -8.05 -1.61 6.46
CA GLU A 255 -7.04 -2.65 6.65
C GLU A 255 -6.66 -3.17 5.26
N GLU A 256 -5.37 -3.13 4.93
CA GLU A 256 -4.86 -3.84 3.75
C GLU A 256 -5.19 -5.33 3.95
N LYS A 257 -6.09 -5.85 3.10
CA LYS A 257 -6.44 -7.28 3.04
C LYS A 257 -5.26 -8.10 2.52
#